data_AF-A0A9D9XP11-F1
#
_entry.id   AF-A0A9D9XP11-F1
#
_cell.length_a   1.000
_cell.length_b   1.000
_cell.length_c   1.000
_cell.angle_alpha   90.00
_cell.angle_beta   90.00
_cell.angle_gamma   90.00
#
_symmetry.space_group_name_H-M   'P 1'
#
loop_
_entity.id
_entity.type
_entity.pdbx_description
1 polymer ?
#
loop_
_entity_poly.entity_id
_entity_poly.type
_entity_poly.pdbx_seq_one_letter_code
_entity_poly.pdbx_strand_id
1 'polypeptide(L)'
;MIFLWRLKGLFFTIFTFPGVIIHEIAHRFFCDITGTPVYKIKYLDISLDSDTLGYVEHGETKSLRSTILICLGPLIVNTFFCLLFSAPFSLVFSARATNILESSHLILLWLAFSIGAHAIPSTQDVSILTNYINKKENLIVQILYFPIRILFFITNILSFFWFNAIFSAAIIWLNIEFFGFLFKALR
;
A
#
# COMPACT_ATOMS: atom_id res chain seq x y z
N MET A 1 -12.16 -22.76 -10.41
CA MET A 1 -10.97 -21.92 -10.71
C MET A 1 -10.91 -20.66 -9.85
N ILE A 2 -12.02 -19.93 -9.65
CA ILE A 2 -12.11 -18.71 -8.80
C ILE A 2 -11.83 -19.00 -7.31
N PHE A 3 -12.30 -20.14 -6.78
CA PHE A 3 -12.11 -20.53 -5.37
C PHE A 3 -10.64 -20.77 -4.97
N LEU A 4 -9.89 -21.54 -5.78
CA LEU A 4 -8.46 -21.79 -5.56
C LEU A 4 -7.62 -20.51 -5.65
N TRP A 5 -8.09 -19.50 -6.39
CA TRP A 5 -7.44 -18.20 -6.52
C TRP A 5 -7.67 -17.30 -5.32
N ARG A 6 -8.89 -17.27 -4.77
CA ARG A 6 -9.18 -16.63 -3.47
C ARG A 6 -8.28 -17.19 -2.37
N LEU A 7 -8.06 -18.51 -2.36
CA LEU A 7 -7.12 -19.13 -1.42
C LEU A 7 -5.67 -18.67 -1.62
N LYS A 8 -5.17 -18.53 -2.86
CA LYS A 8 -3.82 -18.02 -3.12
C LYS A 8 -3.63 -16.57 -2.64
N GLY A 9 -4.60 -15.70 -2.90
CA GLY A 9 -4.59 -14.32 -2.41
C GLY A 9 -4.64 -14.25 -0.88
N LEU A 10 -5.41 -15.14 -0.25
CA LEU A 10 -5.48 -15.29 1.21
C LEU A 10 -4.12 -15.71 1.79
N PHE A 11 -3.48 -16.75 1.25
CA PHE A 11 -2.14 -17.18 1.71
C PHE A 11 -1.09 -16.08 1.56
N PHE A 12 -1.06 -15.42 0.40
CA PHE A 12 -0.15 -14.30 0.16
C PHE A 12 -0.37 -13.18 1.18
N THR A 13 -1.62 -12.83 1.44
CA THR A 13 -1.94 -11.75 2.36
C THR A 13 -1.70 -12.12 3.82
N ILE A 14 -1.94 -13.38 4.22
CA ILE A 14 -1.55 -13.88 5.55
C ILE A 14 -0.03 -13.82 5.70
N PHE A 15 0.75 -14.20 4.69
CA PHE A 15 2.21 -14.10 4.76
C PHE A 15 2.72 -12.66 4.76
N THR A 16 1.93 -11.73 4.23
CA THR A 16 2.25 -10.30 4.14
C THR A 16 1.35 -9.45 5.04
N PHE A 17 0.81 -10.03 6.12
CA PHE A 17 -0.16 -9.38 7.01
C PHE A 17 0.34 -8.09 7.67
N PRO A 18 1.66 -7.91 7.99
CA PRO A 18 2.10 -6.65 8.57
C PRO A 18 1.78 -5.44 7.69
N GLY A 19 1.83 -5.62 6.37
CA GLY A 19 1.50 -4.57 5.42
C GLY A 19 0.02 -4.15 5.45
N VAL A 20 -0.89 -5.11 5.67
CA VAL A 20 -2.32 -4.81 5.88
C VAL A 20 -2.51 -3.96 7.13
N ILE A 21 -1.84 -4.33 8.23
CA ILE A 21 -1.91 -3.58 9.48
C ILE A 21 -1.44 -2.14 9.28
N ILE A 22 -0.28 -1.94 8.64
CA ILE A 22 0.25 -0.59 8.37
C ILE A 22 -0.68 0.19 7.42
N HIS A 23 -1.28 -0.47 6.43
CA HIS A 23 -2.24 0.15 5.52
C HIS A 23 -3.46 0.71 6.28
N GLU A 24 -4.07 -0.10 7.15
CA GLU A 24 -5.23 0.32 7.94
C GLU A 24 -4.86 1.36 9.02
N ILE A 25 -3.64 1.29 9.57
CA ILE A 25 -3.11 2.34 10.44
C ILE A 25 -2.98 3.67 9.68
N ALA A 26 -2.50 3.64 8.44
CA ALA A 26 -2.39 4.84 7.61
C ALA A 26 -3.78 5.44 7.31
N HIS A 27 -4.75 4.61 6.93
CA HIS A 27 -6.15 5.05 6.75
C HIS A 27 -6.70 5.74 7.99
N ARG A 28 -6.54 5.10 9.16
CA ARG A 28 -6.98 5.66 10.43
C ARG A 28 -6.27 6.98 10.74
N PHE A 29 -4.96 7.03 10.54
CA PHE A 29 -4.17 8.23 10.77
C PHE A 29 -4.67 9.43 9.95
N PHE A 30 -5.00 9.22 8.67
CA PHE A 30 -5.57 10.29 7.84
C PHE A 30 -7.03 10.61 8.18
N CYS A 31 -7.81 9.66 8.70
CA CYS A 31 -9.12 9.97 9.28
C CYS A 31 -8.98 10.92 10.47
N ASP A 32 -8.03 10.65 11.38
CA ASP A 32 -7.78 11.49 12.56
C ASP A 32 -7.29 12.90 12.14
N ILE A 33 -6.35 13.01 11.20
CA ILE A 33 -5.86 14.30 10.68
C ILE A 33 -6.99 15.12 10.06
N THR A 34 -7.88 14.47 9.32
CA THR A 34 -8.95 15.17 8.59
C THR A 34 -10.19 15.40 9.45
N GLY A 35 -10.21 14.88 10.68
CA GLY A 35 -11.36 14.90 11.57
C GLY A 35 -12.57 14.18 10.99
N THR A 36 -12.33 13.10 10.23
CA THR A 36 -13.37 12.19 9.71
C THR A 36 -13.69 11.17 10.81
N PRO A 37 -14.95 11.04 11.24
CA PRO A 37 -15.30 10.10 12.31
C PRO A 37 -15.09 8.66 11.84
N VAL A 38 -14.52 7.82 12.70
CA VAL A 38 -14.31 6.40 12.44
C VAL A 38 -15.28 5.60 13.30
N TYR A 39 -16.09 4.76 12.65
CA TYR A 39 -17.12 3.96 13.31
C TYR A 39 -16.59 2.60 13.73
N LYS A 40 -15.72 1.99 12.91
CA LYS A 40 -15.19 0.65 13.17
C LYS A 40 -13.86 0.46 12.48
N ILE A 41 -12.98 -0.30 13.13
CA ILE A 41 -11.65 -0.62 12.61
C ILE A 41 -11.35 -2.08 12.87
N LYS A 42 -10.84 -2.76 11.86
CA LYS A 42 -10.12 -4.03 12.01
C LYS A 42 -8.79 -3.91 11.28
N TYR A 43 -7.70 -3.89 12.02
CA TYR A 43 -6.34 -3.84 11.45
C TYR A 43 -5.93 -5.17 10.80
N LEU A 44 -6.52 -6.27 11.24
CA LEU A 44 -6.38 -7.58 10.63
C LEU A 44 -7.68 -8.38 10.90
N ASP A 45 -8.31 -8.86 9.85
CA ASP A 45 -9.44 -9.79 9.89
C ASP A 45 -8.99 -11.07 9.18
N ILE A 46 -8.99 -12.22 9.86
CA ILE A 46 -8.59 -13.52 9.29
C ILE A 46 -9.83 -14.41 9.11
N SER A 47 -11.03 -13.85 9.27
CA SER A 47 -12.25 -14.62 9.06
C SER A 47 -12.39 -15.02 7.58
N LEU A 48 -12.77 -16.27 7.33
CA LEU A 48 -13.00 -16.77 5.97
C LEU A 48 -14.25 -16.14 5.32
N ASP A 49 -15.06 -15.48 6.12
CA ASP A 49 -16.31 -14.82 5.71
C ASP A 49 -16.09 -13.34 5.35
N SER A 50 -14.92 -12.76 5.63
CA SER A 50 -14.61 -11.37 5.26
C SER A 50 -13.99 -11.28 3.86
N ASP A 51 -14.55 -10.40 3.03
CA ASP A 51 -14.02 -10.13 1.68
C ASP A 51 -12.71 -9.30 1.71
N THR A 52 -12.34 -8.75 2.87
CA THR A 52 -11.07 -8.04 3.12
C THR A 52 -10.40 -8.55 4.39
N LEU A 53 -9.08 -8.40 4.48
CA LEU A 53 -8.29 -8.82 5.64
C LEU A 53 -7.96 -7.65 6.58
N GLY A 54 -8.58 -6.49 6.36
CA GLY A 54 -8.47 -5.28 7.15
C GLY A 54 -9.47 -4.24 6.60
N TYR A 55 -9.95 -3.34 7.46
CA TYR A 55 -10.75 -2.20 7.02
C TYR A 55 -10.88 -1.12 8.10
N VAL A 56 -11.13 0.10 7.63
CA VAL A 56 -11.58 1.25 8.42
C VAL A 56 -12.93 1.72 7.87
N GLU A 57 -14.00 1.55 8.66
CA GLU A 57 -15.31 2.13 8.37
C GLU A 57 -15.36 3.55 8.95
N HIS A 58 -15.48 4.55 8.07
CA HIS A 58 -15.51 5.96 8.46
C HIS A 58 -16.71 6.70 7.86
N GLY A 59 -17.07 7.84 8.46
CA GLY A 59 -18.15 8.70 8.01
C GLY A 59 -17.81 9.52 6.76
N GLU A 60 -18.73 10.39 6.35
CA GLU A 60 -18.50 11.26 5.20
C GLU A 60 -17.37 12.26 5.46
N THR A 61 -16.52 12.44 4.45
CA THR A 61 -15.39 13.36 4.50
C THR A 61 -15.83 14.80 4.23
N LYS A 62 -15.31 15.76 5.00
CA LYS A 62 -15.69 17.18 4.92
C LYS A 62 -15.24 17.88 3.62
N SER A 63 -14.23 17.36 2.94
CA SER A 63 -13.66 17.98 1.74
C SER A 63 -13.03 16.95 0.80
N LEU A 64 -12.88 17.31 -0.48
CA LEU A 64 -12.16 16.49 -1.47
C LEU A 64 -10.73 16.17 -1.01
N ARG A 65 -10.06 17.14 -0.38
CA ARG A 65 -8.70 16.94 0.16
C ARG A 65 -8.70 15.85 1.22
N SER A 66 -9.69 15.83 2.10
CA SER A 66 -9.83 14.78 3.12
C SER A 66 -10.04 13.41 2.49
N THR A 67 -10.89 13.31 1.46
CA THR A 67 -11.13 12.05 0.74
C THR A 67 -9.87 11.55 0.04
N ILE A 68 -9.14 12.44 -0.63
CA ILE A 68 -7.88 12.11 -1.31
C ILE A 68 -6.82 11.67 -0.29
N LEU A 69 -6.69 12.38 0.84
CA LEU A 69 -5.72 12.05 1.88
C LEU A 69 -6.00 10.69 2.53
N ILE A 70 -7.25 10.37 2.81
CA ILE A 70 -7.61 9.05 3.35
C ILE A 70 -7.35 7.98 2.28
N CYS A 71 -7.84 8.16 1.06
CA CYS A 71 -7.70 7.16 -0.02
C CYS A 71 -6.23 6.91 -0.44
N LEU A 72 -5.41 7.96 -0.58
CA LEU A 72 -4.02 7.86 -1.05
C LEU A 72 -2.99 7.83 0.07
N GLY A 73 -3.42 8.09 1.30
CA GLY A 73 -2.58 8.09 2.48
C GLY A 73 -1.78 6.80 2.66
N PRO A 74 -2.41 5.61 2.60
CA PRO A 74 -1.71 4.34 2.69
C PRO A 74 -0.66 4.14 1.60
N LEU A 75 -0.90 4.62 0.37
CA LEU A 75 0.10 4.54 -0.70
C LEU A 75 1.38 5.27 -0.32
N ILE A 76 1.26 6.46 0.25
CA ILE A 76 2.41 7.28 0.67
C ILE A 76 3.10 6.62 1.87
N VAL A 77 2.33 6.27 2.91
CA VAL A 77 2.86 5.75 4.18
C VAL A 77 3.54 4.39 3.97
N ASN A 78 2.88 3.45 3.29
CA ASN A 78 3.43 2.13 3.04
C ASN A 78 4.65 2.20 2.10
N THR A 79 4.63 3.04 1.06
CA THR A 79 5.80 3.19 0.19
C THR A 79 7.00 3.75 0.97
N PHE A 80 6.77 4.75 1.83
CA PHE A 80 7.81 5.29 2.71
C PHE A 80 8.38 4.22 3.65
N PHE A 81 7.53 3.46 4.34
CA PHE A 81 8.00 2.40 5.24
C PHE A 81 8.65 1.24 4.49
N CYS A 82 8.20 0.89 3.29
CA CYS A 82 8.87 -0.08 2.42
C CYS A 82 10.31 0.37 2.12
N LEU A 83 10.53 1.64 1.76
CA LEU A 83 11.86 2.19 1.58
C LEU A 83 12.68 2.16 2.89
N LEU A 84 12.08 2.59 4.00
CA LEU A 84 12.77 2.66 5.29
C LEU A 84 13.24 1.27 5.75
N PHE A 85 12.37 0.27 5.70
CA PHE A 85 12.68 -1.09 6.18
C PHE A 85 13.54 -1.88 5.20
N SER A 86 13.53 -1.56 3.90
CA SER A 86 14.44 -2.19 2.92
C SER A 86 15.85 -1.60 2.96
N ALA A 87 16.03 -0.37 3.49
CA ALA A 87 17.30 0.34 3.44
C ALA A 87 18.51 -0.44 4.02
N PRO A 88 18.42 -1.15 5.16
CA PRO A 88 19.56 -1.93 5.68
C PRO A 88 20.00 -3.04 4.71
N PHE A 89 19.04 -3.78 4.15
CA PHE A 89 19.33 -4.79 3.13
C PHE A 89 19.92 -4.14 1.87
N SER A 90 19.31 -3.07 1.37
CA SER A 90 19.76 -2.35 0.17
C SER A 90 21.19 -1.81 0.32
N LEU A 91 21.53 -1.28 1.49
CA LEU A 91 22.87 -0.76 1.79
C LEU A 91 23.92 -1.88 1.77
N VAL A 92 23.67 -2.98 2.49
CA VAL A 92 24.59 -4.12 2.58
C VAL A 92 24.73 -4.83 1.22
N PHE A 93 23.62 -4.93 0.47
CA PHE A 93 23.60 -5.46 -0.89
C PHE A 93 24.46 -4.61 -1.84
N SER A 94 24.22 -3.29 -1.87
CA SER A 94 24.93 -2.39 -2.76
C SER A 94 26.42 -2.24 -2.41
N ALA A 95 26.77 -2.38 -1.12
CA ALA A 95 28.15 -2.43 -0.66
C ALA A 95 28.88 -3.74 -1.01
N ARG A 96 28.16 -4.77 -1.49
CA ARG A 96 28.67 -6.15 -1.69
C ARG A 96 29.28 -6.75 -0.43
N ALA A 97 28.69 -6.45 0.72
CA ALA A 97 29.16 -6.99 2.00
C ALA A 97 28.83 -8.49 2.12
N THR A 98 29.65 -9.22 2.86
CA THR A 98 29.54 -10.69 3.01
C THR A 98 28.38 -11.11 3.92
N ASN A 99 27.82 -10.19 4.71
CA ASN A 99 26.81 -10.45 5.72
C ASN A 99 25.36 -10.15 5.28
N ILE A 100 25.13 -10.21 3.98
CA ILE A 100 23.85 -9.87 3.36
C ILE A 100 22.68 -10.77 3.79
N LEU A 101 22.98 -12.02 4.17
CA LEU A 101 22.01 -13.04 4.58
C LEU A 101 21.82 -13.12 6.10
N GLU A 102 22.30 -12.14 6.86
CA GLU A 102 21.97 -12.06 8.29
C GLU A 102 20.45 -12.01 8.49
N SER A 103 19.96 -12.74 9.50
CA SER A 103 18.52 -12.90 9.74
C SER A 103 17.80 -11.57 9.95
N SER A 104 18.47 -10.57 10.55
CA SER A 104 17.95 -9.22 10.72
C SER A 104 17.60 -8.55 9.38
N HIS A 105 18.51 -8.62 8.40
CA HIS A 105 18.29 -8.05 7.07
C HIS A 105 17.14 -8.75 6.34
N LEU A 106 17.04 -10.08 6.47
CA LEU A 106 15.96 -10.86 5.84
C LEU A 106 14.60 -10.58 6.46
N ILE A 107 14.52 -10.42 7.80
CA ILE A 107 13.28 -10.04 8.50
C ILE A 107 12.84 -8.65 8.07
N LEU A 108 13.76 -7.70 8.00
CA LEU A 108 13.47 -6.33 7.57
C LEU A 108 13.07 -6.26 6.09
N LEU A 109 13.71 -7.07 5.24
CA LEU A 109 13.34 -7.19 3.83
C LEU A 109 11.94 -7.80 3.66
N TRP A 110 11.61 -8.85 4.41
CA TRP A 110 10.26 -9.43 4.43
C TRP A 110 9.23 -8.41 4.90
N LEU A 111 9.53 -7.65 5.96
CA LEU A 111 8.65 -6.59 6.47
C LEU A 111 8.46 -5.48 5.42
N ALA A 112 9.54 -5.02 4.79
CA ALA A 112 9.49 -4.02 3.72
C ALA A 112 8.62 -4.50 2.55
N PHE A 113 8.85 -5.74 2.10
CA PHE A 113 8.07 -6.35 1.04
C PHE A 113 6.60 -6.48 1.40
N SER A 114 6.30 -6.91 2.62
CA SER A 114 4.94 -7.00 3.12
C SER A 114 4.25 -5.63 3.10
N ILE A 115 4.90 -4.58 3.60
CA ILE A 115 4.33 -3.23 3.64
C ILE A 115 4.12 -2.68 2.23
N GLY A 116 5.11 -2.81 1.34
CA GLY A 116 5.02 -2.35 -0.04
C GLY A 116 3.95 -3.08 -0.85
N ALA A 117 3.77 -4.38 -0.62
CA ALA A 117 2.75 -5.18 -1.30
C ALA A 117 1.31 -4.74 -0.96
N HIS A 118 1.13 -4.04 0.16
CA HIS A 118 -0.16 -3.46 0.56
C HIS A 118 -0.19 -1.95 0.44
N ALA A 119 0.65 -1.33 -0.39
CA ALA A 119 0.64 0.14 -0.56
C ALA A 119 -0.51 0.64 -1.45
N ILE A 120 -0.88 -0.13 -2.48
CA ILE A 120 -1.86 0.32 -3.48
C ILE A 120 -3.27 0.32 -2.86
N PRO A 121 -4.05 1.41 -3.00
CA PRO A 121 -5.42 1.49 -2.51
C PRO A 121 -6.32 0.39 -3.09
N SER A 122 -7.24 -0.09 -2.27
CA SER A 122 -8.21 -1.11 -2.65
C SER A 122 -9.30 -0.57 -3.58
N THR A 123 -10.11 -1.47 -4.14
CA THR A 123 -11.32 -1.10 -4.89
C THR A 123 -12.32 -0.31 -4.04
N GLN A 124 -12.40 -0.62 -2.74
CA GLN A 124 -13.26 0.08 -1.79
C GLN A 124 -12.82 1.54 -1.61
N ASP A 125 -11.53 1.79 -1.42
CA ASP A 125 -10.98 3.15 -1.25
C ASP A 125 -11.28 4.03 -2.46
N VAL A 126 -11.05 3.48 -3.65
CA VAL A 126 -11.29 4.17 -4.92
C VAL A 126 -12.78 4.43 -5.14
N SER A 127 -13.65 3.52 -4.67
CA SER A 127 -15.10 3.68 -4.77
C SER A 127 -15.60 4.83 -3.90
N ILE A 128 -15.07 4.98 -2.67
CA ILE A 128 -15.41 6.09 -1.76
C ILE A 128 -15.04 7.43 -2.40
N LEU A 129 -13.81 7.53 -2.95
CA LEU A 129 -13.35 8.73 -3.62
C LEU A 129 -14.17 9.06 -4.88
N THR A 130 -14.48 8.04 -5.68
CA THR A 130 -15.31 8.19 -6.89
C THR A 130 -16.73 8.65 -6.54
N ASN A 131 -17.33 8.07 -5.51
CA ASN A 131 -18.67 8.44 -5.05
C ASN A 131 -18.71 9.88 -4.53
N TYR A 132 -17.68 10.31 -3.80
CA TYR A 132 -17.56 11.69 -3.33
C TYR A 132 -17.49 12.69 -4.51
N ILE A 133 -16.69 12.38 -5.53
CA ILE A 133 -16.50 13.26 -6.70
C ILE A 133 -17.77 13.33 -7.54
N ASN A 134 -18.47 12.21 -7.73
CA ASN A 134 -19.73 12.18 -8.46
C ASN A 134 -20.82 13.01 -7.75
N LYS A 135 -20.89 12.98 -6.42
CA LYS A 135 -21.82 13.81 -5.62
C LYS A 135 -21.57 15.32 -5.73
N LYS A 136 -20.34 15.75 -6.05
CA LYS A 136 -19.95 17.18 -6.11
C LYS A 136 -20.41 17.89 -7.38
N GLU A 137 -20.86 17.15 -8.40
CA GLU A 137 -21.35 17.67 -9.70
C GLU A 137 -20.41 18.68 -10.41
N ASN A 138 -19.11 18.62 -10.12
CA ASN A 138 -18.11 19.51 -10.72
C ASN A 138 -17.35 18.82 -11.85
N LEU A 139 -17.64 19.22 -13.10
CA LEU A 139 -17.07 18.63 -14.31
C LEU A 139 -15.53 18.71 -14.36
N ILE A 140 -14.94 19.81 -13.91
CA ILE A 140 -13.48 19.99 -13.92
C ILE A 140 -12.81 18.98 -12.99
N VAL A 141 -13.35 18.82 -11.78
CA VAL A 141 -12.85 17.83 -10.80
C VAL A 141 -13.00 16.41 -11.33
N GLN A 142 -14.10 16.10 -12.00
CA GLN A 142 -14.33 14.79 -12.61
C GLN A 142 -13.31 14.48 -13.72
N ILE A 143 -13.03 15.44 -14.61
CA ILE A 143 -12.03 15.27 -15.69
C ILE A 143 -10.63 15.06 -15.10
N LEU A 144 -10.25 15.86 -14.11
CA LEU A 144 -8.93 15.73 -13.47
C LEU A 144 -8.76 14.42 -12.71
N TYR A 145 -9.84 13.89 -12.12
CA TYR A 145 -9.80 12.63 -11.37
C TYR A 145 -9.92 11.39 -12.26
N PHE A 146 -10.52 11.51 -13.44
CA PHE A 146 -10.69 10.41 -14.38
C PHE A 146 -9.41 9.60 -14.66
N PRO A 147 -8.22 10.19 -14.93
CA PRO A 147 -7.00 9.42 -15.12
C PRO A 147 -6.58 8.65 -13.86
N ILE A 148 -6.79 9.22 -12.67
CA ILE A 148 -6.48 8.56 -11.39
C ILE A 148 -7.40 7.36 -11.18
N ARG A 149 -8.69 7.50 -11.51
CA ARG A 149 -9.67 6.40 -11.46
C ARG A 149 -9.29 5.26 -12.40
N ILE A 150 -8.90 5.57 -13.65
CA ILE A 150 -8.44 4.57 -14.62
C ILE A 150 -7.19 3.87 -14.09
N LEU A 151 -6.22 4.62 -13.58
CA LEU A 151 -4.99 4.06 -13.03
C LEU A 151 -5.30 3.03 -11.96
N PHE A 152 -6.14 3.35 -10.97
CA PHE A 152 -6.48 2.40 -9.91
C PHE A 152 -7.34 1.23 -10.36
N PHE A 153 -8.20 1.44 -11.36
CA PHE A 153 -8.93 0.34 -11.96
C PHE A 153 -7.97 -0.65 -12.64
N ILE A 154 -6.98 -0.13 -13.38
CA ILE A 154 -5.93 -0.94 -13.99
C ILE A 154 -5.10 -1.64 -12.93
N THR A 155 -4.65 -0.96 -11.87
CA THR A 155 -3.84 -1.62 -10.81
C THR A 155 -4.63 -2.69 -10.08
N ASN A 156 -5.94 -2.50 -9.87
CA ASN A 156 -6.81 -3.52 -9.26
C ASN A 156 -7.05 -4.71 -10.18
N ILE A 157 -7.07 -4.53 -11.50
CA ILE A 157 -7.08 -5.66 -12.44
C ILE A 157 -5.72 -6.34 -12.46
N LEU A 158 -4.63 -5.57 -12.49
CA LEU A 158 -3.27 -6.10 -12.57
C LEU A 158 -2.83 -6.77 -11.26
N SER A 159 -3.43 -6.43 -10.11
CA SER A 159 -3.17 -7.12 -8.84
C SER A 159 -3.51 -8.61 -8.93
N PHE A 160 -4.41 -9.01 -9.84
CA PHE A 160 -4.60 -10.39 -10.26
C PHE A 160 -3.30 -11.06 -10.74
N PHE A 161 -2.44 -10.33 -11.44
CA PHE A 161 -1.14 -10.78 -11.94
C PHE A 161 0.01 -10.43 -10.99
N TRP A 162 -0.23 -10.42 -9.67
CA TRP A 162 0.79 -10.13 -8.65
C TRP A 162 1.40 -8.72 -8.74
N PHE A 163 0.70 -7.78 -9.37
CA PHE A 163 1.20 -6.40 -9.54
C PHE A 163 1.59 -5.75 -8.22
N ASN A 164 0.88 -6.03 -7.14
CA ASN A 164 1.20 -5.55 -5.80
C ASN A 164 2.59 -6.03 -5.31
N ALA A 165 2.90 -7.31 -5.54
CA ALA A 165 4.21 -7.88 -5.24
C ALA A 165 5.30 -7.28 -6.14
N ILE A 166 5.01 -7.10 -7.43
CA ILE A 166 5.93 -6.47 -8.39
C ILE A 166 6.22 -5.02 -7.99
N PHE A 167 5.19 -4.26 -7.62
CA PHE A 167 5.33 -2.89 -7.13
C PHE A 167 6.25 -2.86 -5.92
N SER A 168 6.02 -3.71 -4.93
CA SER A 168 6.89 -3.79 -3.75
C SER A 168 8.34 -4.13 -4.10
N ALA A 169 8.56 -5.12 -4.98
CA ALA A 169 9.89 -5.49 -5.44
C ALA A 169 10.58 -4.36 -6.20
N ALA A 170 9.84 -3.60 -7.00
CA ALA A 170 10.34 -2.44 -7.74
C ALA A 170 10.78 -1.31 -6.80
N ILE A 171 10.03 -1.04 -5.72
CA ILE A 171 10.43 -0.05 -4.71
C ILE A 171 11.72 -0.48 -3.98
N ILE A 172 11.82 -1.77 -3.61
CA ILE A 172 13.05 -2.31 -3.00
C ILE A 172 14.23 -2.21 -3.98
N TRP A 173 14.01 -2.56 -5.24
CA TRP A 173 15.03 -2.45 -6.29
C TRP A 173 15.51 -1.01 -6.49
N LEU A 174 14.58 -0.05 -6.53
CA LEU A 174 14.91 1.37 -6.61
C LEU A 174 15.80 1.81 -5.44
N ASN A 175 15.52 1.28 -4.24
CA ASN A 175 16.34 1.55 -3.06
C ASN A 175 17.76 0.99 -3.17
N ILE A 176 17.90 -0.23 -3.71
CA ILE A 176 19.21 -0.84 -4.01
C ILE A 176 20.00 0.06 -4.98
N GLU A 177 19.39 0.49 -6.09
CA GLU A 177 20.03 1.36 -7.07
C GLU A 177 20.42 2.72 -6.48
N PHE A 178 19.56 3.31 -5.63
CA PHE A 178 19.86 4.54 -4.93
C PHE A 178 21.14 4.43 -4.07
N PHE A 179 21.25 3.39 -3.24
CA PHE A 179 22.48 3.15 -2.47
C PHE A 179 23.68 2.80 -3.35
N GLY A 180 23.47 2.06 -4.44
CA GLY A 180 24.52 1.75 -5.41
C GLY A 180 25.10 3.00 -6.07
N PHE A 181 24.24 3.95 -6.43
CA PHE A 181 24.64 5.26 -6.92
C PHE A 181 25.39 6.05 -5.85
N LEU A 182 24.90 6.09 -4.61
CA LEU A 182 25.56 6.77 -3.49
C LEU A 182 26.98 6.26 -3.26
N PHE A 183 27.19 4.93 -3.26
CA PHE A 183 28.53 4.34 -3.13
C PHE A 183 29.46 4.69 -4.29
N LYS A 184 28.94 4.79 -5.52
CA LYS A 184 29.73 5.23 -6.68
C LYS A 184 30.13 6.70 -6.56
N ALA A 185 29.26 7.56 -6.03
CA ALA A 185 29.52 8.99 -5.86
C ALA A 185 30.49 9.32 -4.73
N LEU A 186 30.65 8.42 -3.75
CA LEU A 186 31.54 8.57 -2.60
C LEU A 186 32.96 8.01 -2.81
N ARG A 187 33.24 7.40 -3.98
CA ARG A 187 34.57 6.91 -4.38
C ARG A 187 35.21 7.89 -5.37
#